data_AF-A0A7X7YQT4-F1
#
_entry.id   AF-A0A7X7YQT4-F1
#
_cell.length_a   1.000
_cell.length_b   1.000
_cell.length_c   1.000
_cell.angle_alpha   90.00
_cell.angle_beta   90.00
_cell.angle_gamma   90.00
#
_symmetry.space_group_name_H-M   'P 1'
#
loop_
_entity.id
_entity.type
_entity.pdbx_description
1 polymer ?
#
loop_
_entity_poly.entity_id
_entity_poly.type
_entity_poly.pdbx_seq_one_letter_code
_entity_poly.pdbx_strand_id
1 'polypeptide(L)'
;MKDNFSTIENEDHALFLLIKKGDKDAFVAIYHKYHPYLYSLALRYLKNVEAAEETVQHVFVKLWESVRHIEIEINLKNYLYTMTKNYI
;
A
#
# COMPACT_ATOMS: atom_id res chain seq x y z
N MET A 1 5.40 -24.62 13.78
CA MET A 1 5.26 -23.14 13.66
C MET A 1 3.99 -22.88 12.88
N LYS A 2 3.01 -22.15 13.42
CA LYS A 2 1.88 -21.69 12.61
C LYS A 2 2.38 -20.52 11.76
N ASP A 3 2.24 -20.61 10.45
CA ASP A 3 2.78 -19.66 9.49
C ASP A 3 2.13 -18.28 9.64
N ASN A 4 2.84 -17.37 10.28
CA ASN A 4 2.44 -15.97 10.51
C ASN A 4 2.11 -15.23 9.19
N PHE A 5 2.68 -15.69 8.07
CA PHE A 5 2.46 -15.15 6.73
C PHE A 5 0.99 -15.29 6.27
N SER A 6 0.35 -16.41 6.57
CA SER A 6 -1.05 -16.67 6.19
C SER A 6 -2.05 -15.74 6.90
N THR A 7 -1.74 -15.31 8.12
CA THR A 7 -2.63 -14.44 8.90
C THR A 7 -2.55 -12.98 8.43
N ILE A 8 -1.37 -12.53 8.00
CA ILE A 8 -1.14 -11.15 7.50
C ILE A 8 -1.79 -10.96 6.12
N GLU A 9 -1.67 -11.95 5.22
CA GLU A 9 -2.32 -11.90 3.91
C GLU A 9 -3.85 -11.87 4.03
N ASN A 10 -4.42 -12.61 4.99
CA ASN A 10 -5.86 -12.59 5.26
C ASN A 10 -6.33 -11.22 5.80
N GLU A 11 -5.55 -10.55 6.63
CA GLU A 11 -5.87 -9.20 7.14
C GLU A 11 -5.83 -8.15 6.02
N ASP A 12 -4.77 -8.16 5.20
CA ASP A 12 -4.64 -7.20 4.10
C ASP A 12 -5.74 -7.38 3.06
N HIS A 13 -6.12 -8.62 2.76
CA HIS A 13 -7.25 -8.92 1.89
C HIS A 13 -8.55 -8.33 2.45
N ALA A 14 -8.82 -8.52 3.75
CA ALA A 14 -10.02 -7.99 4.38
C ALA A 14 -10.06 -6.44 4.34
N LEU A 15 -8.94 -5.78 4.68
CA LEU A 15 -8.81 -4.33 4.60
C LEU A 15 -8.97 -3.82 3.16
N PHE A 16 -8.38 -4.51 2.18
CA PHE A 16 -8.53 -4.19 0.76
C PHE A 16 -9.99 -4.22 0.31
N LEU A 17 -10.75 -5.24 0.70
CA LEU A 17 -12.18 -5.34 0.38
C LEU A 17 -13.00 -4.20 1.03
N LEU A 18 -12.63 -3.75 2.23
CA LEU A 18 -13.27 -2.61 2.89
C LEU A 18 -12.93 -1.30 2.16
N ILE A 19 -11.67 -1.10 1.78
CA ILE A 19 -11.25 0.07 0.99
C ILE A 19 -12.01 0.14 -0.34
N LYS A 20 -12.24 -0.99 -1.03
CA LYS A 20 -13.09 -1.04 -2.24
C LYS A 20 -14.50 -0.51 -2.03
N LYS A 21 -15.04 -0.64 -0.81
CA LYS A 21 -16.35 -0.12 -0.42
C LYS A 21 -16.31 1.35 0.04
N GLY A 22 -15.15 2.00 0.01
CA GLY A 22 -14.95 3.37 0.44
C GLY A 22 -14.73 3.52 1.96
N ASP A 23 -14.37 2.44 2.65
CA ASP A 23 -14.04 2.49 4.07
C ASP A 23 -12.73 3.26 4.30
N LYS A 24 -12.84 4.39 5.00
CA LYS A 24 -11.70 5.29 5.27
C LYS A 24 -10.81 4.74 6.38
N ASP A 25 -11.36 4.05 7.36
CA ASP A 25 -10.60 3.53 8.49
C ASP A 25 -9.72 2.36 8.03
N ALA A 26 -10.23 1.52 7.14
CA ALA A 26 -9.46 0.48 6.48
C ALA A 26 -8.31 1.07 5.63
N PHE A 27 -8.54 2.19 4.94
CA PHE A 27 -7.49 2.89 4.21
C PHE A 27 -6.41 3.45 5.13
N VAL A 28 -6.81 4.08 6.25
CA VAL A 28 -5.89 4.59 7.26
C VAL A 28 -5.06 3.45 7.88
N ALA A 29 -5.67 2.28 8.13
CA ALA A 29 -4.95 1.10 8.62
C ALA A 29 -3.87 0.62 7.62
N ILE A 30 -4.22 0.51 6.34
CA ILE A 30 -3.26 0.17 5.27
C ILE A 30 -2.17 1.23 5.13
N TYR A 31 -2.53 2.52 5.22
CA TYR A 31 -1.56 3.61 5.20
C TYR A 31 -0.54 3.46 6.33
N HIS A 32 -0.98 3.34 7.58
CA HIS A 32 -0.06 3.20 8.72
C HIS A 32 0.80 1.92 8.63
N LYS A 33 0.23 0.82 8.15
CA LYS A 33 0.94 -0.46 7.99
C LYS A 33 2.06 -0.37 6.94
N TYR A 34 1.80 0.28 5.80
CA TYR A 34 2.71 0.26 4.65
C TYR A 34 3.57 1.51 4.50
N HIS A 35 3.18 2.66 5.06
CA HIS A 35 3.90 3.92 4.92
C HIS A 35 5.39 3.81 5.31
N PRO A 36 5.78 3.28 6.49
CA PRO A 36 7.20 3.21 6.87
C PRO A 36 8.05 2.42 5.87
N TYR A 37 7.49 1.34 5.32
CA TYR A 37 8.16 0.50 4.34
C TYR A 37 8.33 1.22 3.00
N LEU A 38 7.26 1.83 2.47
CA LEU A 38 7.31 2.54 1.19
C LEU A 38 8.17 3.81 1.27
N TYR A 39 8.09 4.55 2.37
CA TYR A 39 8.93 5.71 2.62
C TYR A 39 10.41 5.35 2.67
N SER A 40 10.77 4.31 3.42
CA SER A 40 12.16 3.82 3.48
C SER A 40 12.66 3.36 2.12
N LEU A 41 11.79 2.74 1.32
CA LEU A 41 12.08 2.33 -0.06
C LEU A 41 12.36 3.55 -0.94
N ALA A 42 11.43 4.51 -0.98
CA ALA A 42 11.53 5.71 -1.81
C ALA A 42 12.74 6.56 -1.44
N LEU A 43 12.98 6.79 -0.14
CA LEU A 43 14.14 7.53 0.34
C LEU A 43 15.47 6.87 -0.08
N ARG A 44 15.53 5.54 -0.07
CA ARG A 44 16.73 4.81 -0.50
C ARG A 44 17.04 5.01 -1.99
N TYR A 45 16.02 5.09 -2.84
CA TYR A 45 16.20 5.30 -4.28
C TYR A 45 16.45 6.77 -4.63
N LEU A 46 15.63 7.67 -4.09
CA LEU A 46 15.63 9.09 -4.45
C LEU A 46 16.69 9.90 -3.70
N LYS A 47 17.09 9.45 -2.51
CA LYS A 47 18.01 10.16 -1.60
C LYS A 47 17.57 11.61 -1.29
N ASN A 48 16.26 11.86 -1.38
CA ASN A 48 15.63 13.14 -1.13
C ASN A 48 14.37 12.88 -0.29
N VAL A 49 14.24 13.58 0.83
CA VAL A 49 13.14 13.43 1.78
C VAL A 49 11.81 13.90 1.18
N GLU A 50 11.78 15.10 0.61
CA GLU A 50 10.58 15.69 0.01
C GLU A 50 10.04 14.83 -1.13
N ALA A 51 10.92 14.39 -2.04
CA ALA A 51 10.54 13.52 -3.14
C ALA A 51 10.05 12.13 -2.65
N ALA A 52 10.61 11.62 -1.55
CA ALA A 52 10.17 10.36 -0.95
C ALA A 52 8.78 10.51 -0.30
N GLU A 53 8.52 11.60 0.40
CA GLU A 53 7.19 11.91 0.95
C GLU A 53 6.15 12.06 -0.15
N GLU A 54 6.46 12.84 -1.20
CA GLU A 54 5.59 13.03 -2.36
C GLU A 54 5.27 11.69 -3.05
N THR A 55 6.29 10.85 -3.25
CA THR A 55 6.11 9.50 -3.81
C THR A 55 5.12 8.67 -3.01
N VAL A 56 5.28 8.60 -1.69
CA VAL A 56 4.40 7.81 -0.83
C VAL A 56 2.99 8.36 -0.85
N GLN A 57 2.83 9.69 -0.77
CA GLN A 57 1.53 10.35 -0.91
C GLN A 57 0.86 9.98 -2.24
N HIS A 58 1.58 10.09 -3.36
CA HIS A 58 1.08 9.74 -4.68
C HIS A 58 0.62 8.28 -4.75
N VAL A 59 1.41 7.35 -4.23
CA VAL A 59 1.07 5.91 -4.22
C VAL A 59 -0.24 5.65 -3.46
N PHE A 60 -0.43 6.27 -2.29
CA PHE A 60 -1.66 6.08 -1.51
C PHE A 60 -2.88 6.77 -2.12
N VAL A 61 -2.71 7.95 -2.72
CA VAL A 61 -3.78 8.61 -3.52
C VAL A 61 -4.18 7.69 -4.67
N LYS A 62 -3.20 7.15 -5.40
CA LYS A 62 -3.47 6.22 -6.50
C LYS A 62 -4.14 4.94 -6.06
N LEU A 63 -3.74 4.38 -4.91
CA LEU A 63 -4.44 3.24 -4.33
C LEU A 63 -5.91 3.56 -4.10
N TRP A 64 -6.22 4.69 -3.44
CA TRP A 64 -7.60 5.09 -3.16
C TRP A 64 -8.45 5.31 -4.43
N GLU A 65 -7.85 5.87 -5.47
CA GLU A 65 -8.50 6.08 -6.77
C GLU A 65 -8.74 4.77 -7.53
N SER A 66 -7.74 3.87 -7.56
CA SER A 66 -7.74 2.69 -8.44
C SER A 66 -8.40 1.46 -7.83
N VAL A 67 -8.38 1.32 -6.49
CA VAL A 67 -8.81 0.11 -5.76
C VAL A 67 -10.20 -0.38 -6.13
N ARG A 68 -11.14 0.56 -6.40
CA ARG A 68 -12.52 0.24 -6.83
C ARG A 68 -12.59 -0.52 -8.15
N HIS A 69 -11.60 -0.35 -9.02
CA HIS A 69 -11.54 -0.97 -10.35
C HIS A 69 -10.73 -2.27 -10.39
N ILE A 70 -10.10 -2.67 -9.28
CA ILE A 70 -9.29 -3.89 -9.22
C ILE A 70 -10.23 -5.08 -8.99
N GLU A 71 -10.46 -5.90 -10.01
CA GLU A 71 -11.41 -7.03 -9.93
C GLU A 71 -10.79 -8.33 -9.43
N ILE A 72 -9.46 -8.46 -9.50
CA ILE A 72 -8.73 -9.64 -9.06
C ILE A 72 -8.21 -9.49 -7.63
N GLU A 73 -8.00 -10.61 -6.97
CA GLU A 73 -7.22 -10.63 -5.75
C GLU A 73 -5.76 -10.31 -6.06
N ILE A 74 -5.18 -9.39 -5.28
CA ILE A 74 -3.79 -8.97 -5.42
C ILE A 74 -3.08 -9.10 -4.08
N ASN A 75 -1.79 -9.44 -4.12
CA ASN A 75 -0.94 -9.24 -2.96
C ASN A 75 -0.68 -7.74 -2.80
N LEU A 76 -1.34 -7.12 -1.82
CA LEU A 76 -1.33 -5.66 -1.62
C LEU A 76 0.08 -5.10 -1.43
N LYS A 77 0.95 -5.81 -0.70
CA LYS A 77 2.35 -5.41 -0.51
C LYS A 77 3.11 -5.33 -1.83
N ASN A 78 3.01 -6.36 -2.67
CA ASN A 78 3.68 -6.40 -3.97
C ASN A 78 3.13 -5.33 -4.93
N TYR A 79 1.82 -5.09 -4.87
CA TYR A 79 1.16 -4.04 -5.65
C TYR A 79 1.69 -2.65 -5.26
N LEU A 80 1.69 -2.32 -3.97
CA LEU A 80 2.21 -1.06 -3.44
C LEU A 80 3.71 -0.87 -3.73
N TYR A 81 4.50 -1.93 -3.60
CA TYR A 81 5.92 -1.91 -3.98
C TYR A 81 6.11 -1.56 -5.46
N THR A 82 5.33 -2.19 -6.34
CA THR A 82 5.39 -1.97 -7.79
C THR A 82 4.99 -0.55 -8.15
N MET A 83 3.89 -0.05 -7.57
CA MET A 83 3.46 1.34 -7.76
C MET A 83 4.53 2.34 -7.34
N THR A 84 5.15 2.12 -6.17
CA THR A 84 6.23 2.98 -5.66
C THR A 84 7.41 3.00 -6.61
N LYS A 85 7.85 1.82 -7.08
CA LYS A 85 8.96 1.72 -8.03
C LYS A 85 8.66 2.28 -9.41
N ASN A 86 7.41 2.31 -9.84
CA ASN A 86 7.02 2.87 -11.14
C ASN A 86 6.93 4.40 -11.12
N TYR A 87 6.75 4.99 -9.93
CA TYR A 87 6.67 6.45 -9.76
C TYR A 87 8.06 7.10 -9.60
N ILE A 88 9.02 6.37 -9.03
CA ILE A 88 10.44 6.76 -8.89
C ILE A 88 11.17 6.63 -10.23
#